data_AF-A0ABD0R2H0-F1
#
_entry.id   AF-A0ABD0R2H0-F1
#
_cell.length_a   1.000
_cell.length_b   1.000
_cell.length_c   1.000
_cell.angle_alpha   90.00
_cell.angle_beta   90.00
_cell.angle_gamma   90.00
#
_symmetry.space_group_name_H-M   'P 1'
#
loop_
_entity.id
_entity.type
_entity.pdbx_description
1 polymer ?
#
loop_
_entity_poly.entity_id
_entity_poly.type
_entity_poly.pdbx_seq_one_letter_code
_entity_poly.pdbx_strand_id
1 'polypeptide(L)' 'KHYGVYSCEGCKGFFKRTVRKDLTYTCRDNKDCIIDKRQRNRCQYCRYQKCLAMGMKRE' A
#
# COMPACT_ATOMS: atom_id res chain seq x y z
N LYS A 1 15.77 0.68 -1.09
CA LYS A 1 14.89 -0.41 -1.58
C LYS A 1 14.18 -1.00 -0.36
N HIS A 2 12.87 -1.20 -0.42
CA HIS A 2 12.06 -1.70 0.70
C HIS A 2 11.13 -2.79 0.17
N TYR A 3 11.11 -3.96 0.81
CA TYR A 3 10.25 -5.10 0.42
C TYR A 3 10.40 -5.49 -1.06
N GLY A 4 11.62 -5.48 -1.59
CA GLY A 4 11.88 -5.87 -2.98
C GLY A 4 11.76 -4.76 -4.03
N VAL A 5 11.26 -3.56 -3.69
CA VAL A 5 11.03 -2.47 -4.68
C VAL A 5 11.55 -1.11 -4.21
N TYR A 6 11.73 -0.17 -5.13
CA TYR A 6 11.95 1.23 -4.75
C TYR A 6 10.63 1.85 -4.28
N SER A 7 10.65 2.41 -3.07
CA SER A 7 9.48 3.07 -2.50
C SER A 7 9.91 4.13 -1.50
N CYS A 8 9.02 5.08 -1.24
CA CYS A 8 9.23 6.08 -0.20
C CYS A 8 8.99 5.50 1.21
N GLU A 9 9.52 6.17 2.24
CA GLU A 9 9.37 5.76 3.65
C GLU A 9 7.90 5.62 4.09
N GLY A 10 7.00 6.44 3.53
CA GLY A 10 5.57 6.35 3.82
C GLY A 10 4.94 5.04 3.36
N CYS A 11 5.30 4.53 2.17
CA CYS A 11 4.78 3.26 1.66
C CYS A 11 5.46 2.05 2.31
N LYS A 12 6.77 2.14 2.61
CA LYS A 12 7.48 1.16 3.45
C LYS A 12 6.78 0.96 4.79
N GLY A 13 6.53 2.04 5.53
CA GLY A 13 5.90 1.96 6.85
C GLY A 13 4.46 1.47 6.80
N PHE A 14 3.70 1.89 5.78
CA PHE A 14 2.34 1.42 5.54
C PHE A 14 2.29 -0.09 5.26
N PHE A 15 3.15 -0.57 4.36
CA PHE A 15 3.24 -1.99 4.01
C PHE A 15 3.63 -2.83 5.23
N LYS A 16 4.68 -2.42 5.97
CA LYS A 16 5.12 -3.07 7.22
C LYS A 16 3.97 -3.28 8.21
N ARG A 17 3.20 -2.23 8.48
CA ARG A 17 2.09 -2.29 9.45
C ARG A 17 0.97 -3.19 8.96
N THR A 18 0.66 -3.12 7.67
CA THR A 18 -0.39 -3.94 7.05
C THR A 18 -0.06 -5.42 7.19
N VAL A 19 1.17 -5.82 6.87
CA VAL A 19 1.60 -7.22 6.96
C VAL A 19 1.71 -7.69 8.42
N ARG A 20 2.37 -6.93 9.30
CA ARG A 20 2.58 -7.36 10.69
C ARG A 20 1.31 -7.49 11.52
N LYS A 21 0.31 -6.66 11.24
CA LYS A 21 -0.97 -6.67 11.96
C LYS A 21 -2.06 -7.42 11.19
N ASP A 22 -1.70 -8.08 10.09
CA ASP A 22 -2.61 -8.74 9.16
C ASP A 22 -3.88 -7.93 8.84
N LEU A 23 -3.69 -6.64 8.53
CA LEU A 23 -4.80 -5.72 8.32
C LEU A 23 -5.46 -5.98 6.98
N THR A 24 -6.77 -6.17 7.02
CA THR A 24 -7.62 -6.20 5.83
C THR A 24 -8.29 -4.84 5.66
N TYR A 25 -8.21 -4.28 4.46
CA TYR A 25 -8.82 -3.00 4.12
C TYR A 25 -9.95 -3.20 3.11
N THR A 26 -10.95 -2.31 3.15
CA THR A 26 -12.05 -2.27 2.19
C THR A 26 -12.01 -0.94 1.44
N CYS A 27 -12.13 -0.98 0.12
CA CYS A 27 -12.31 0.23 -0.68
C CYS A 27 -13.75 0.75 -0.51
N ARG A 28 -13.92 2.07 -0.44
CA ARG A 28 -15.26 2.71 -0.42
C ARG A 28 -15.76 3.09 -1.81
N ASP A 29 -14.88 3.03 -2.81
CA ASP A 29 -15.15 3.35 -4.21
C ASP A 29 -15.00 2.06 -5.07
N ASN A 30 -14.64 2.19 -6.35
CA ASN A 30 -14.57 1.10 -7.34
C ASN A 30 -13.25 0.32 -7.36
N LYS A 31 -12.48 0.33 -6.24
CA LYS A 31 -11.16 -0.33 -6.14
C LYS A 31 -10.10 0.20 -7.13
N ASP A 32 -10.29 1.40 -7.65
CA ASP A 32 -9.47 2.05 -8.69
C ASP A 32 -8.88 3.41 -8.25
N CYS A 33 -8.93 3.71 -6.95
CA CYS A 33 -8.48 5.00 -6.42
C CYS A 33 -7.04 5.34 -6.84
N ILE A 34 -6.84 6.57 -7.32
CA ILE A 34 -5.52 7.11 -7.68
C ILE A 34 -4.63 7.24 -6.43
N ILE A 35 -3.44 6.65 -6.48
CA ILE A 35 -2.45 6.69 -5.39
C ILE A 35 -1.26 7.57 -5.81
N ASP A 36 -1.29 8.82 -5.36
CA ASP A 36 -0.21 9.81 -5.51
C ASP A 36 0.28 10.34 -4.13
N LYS A 37 1.27 11.26 -4.14
CA LYS A 37 1.87 11.78 -2.90
C LYS A 37 0.87 12.49 -1.98
N ARG A 38 -0.15 13.17 -2.53
CA ARG A 38 -1.13 13.96 -1.80
C ARG A 38 -2.27 13.11 -1.25
N GLN A 39 -2.82 12.18 -2.07
CA GLN A 39 -4.04 11.44 -1.72
C GLN A 39 -3.84 9.94 -1.42
N ARG A 40 -2.61 9.42 -1.38
CA ARG A 40 -2.32 8.00 -1.03
C ARG A 40 -2.92 7.51 0.30
N ASN A 41 -3.31 8.40 1.21
CA ASN A 41 -3.95 8.02 2.48
C ASN A 41 -5.48 7.88 2.38
N ARG A 42 -6.11 8.33 1.28
CA ARG A 42 -7.57 8.31 1.08
C ARG A 42 -8.14 6.90 1.05
N CYS A 43 -7.43 5.96 0.42
CA CYS A 43 -7.85 4.56 0.34
C CYS A 43 -6.68 3.62 0.67
N GLN A 44 -6.74 2.99 1.85
CA GLN A 44 -5.74 2.01 2.28
C GLN A 44 -5.78 0.73 1.42
N TYR A 45 -6.97 0.30 0.99
CA TYR A 45 -7.11 -0.86 0.11
C TYR A 45 -6.33 -0.66 -1.20
N CYS A 46 -6.67 0.38 -1.98
CA CYS A 46 -6.03 0.62 -3.28
C CYS A 46 -4.53 0.90 -3.12
N ARG A 47 -4.13 1.56 -2.03
CA ARG A 47 -2.71 1.76 -1.72
C ARG A 47 -1.98 0.43 -1.51
N TYR A 48 -2.56 -0.49 -0.74
CA TYR A 48 -1.96 -1.80 -0.48
C TYR A 48 -1.94 -2.66 -1.74
N GLN A 49 -3.02 -2.68 -2.51
CA GLN A 49 -3.06 -3.35 -3.81
C GLN A 49 -1.99 -2.82 -4.76
N LYS A 50 -1.79 -1.50 -4.83
CA LYS A 50 -0.71 -0.90 -5.63
C LYS A 50 0.68 -1.33 -5.12
N CYS A 51 0.89 -1.42 -3.81
CA CYS A 51 2.15 -1.94 -3.26
C CYS A 51 2.42 -3.37 -3.74
N LEU A 52 1.43 -4.25 -3.68
CA LEU A 52 1.53 -5.63 -4.17
C LEU A 52 1.77 -5.67 -5.68
N ALA A 53 1.01 -4.89 -6.46
CA ALA A 53 1.12 -4.83 -7.91
C ALA A 53 2.50 -4.31 -8.39
N MET A 54 3.11 -3.41 -7.63
CA MET A 54 4.48 -2.95 -7.88
C MET A 54 5.55 -3.98 -7.49
N GLY A 55 5.18 -5.08 -6.82
CA GLY A 55 6.08 -6.16 -6.43
C GLY A 55 6.56 -6.12 -4.98
N MET A 56 5.89 -5.39 -4.06
CA MET A 56 6.25 -5.48 -2.64
C MET A 56 5.95 -6.87 -2.09
N LYS A 57 6.96 -7.53 -1.53
CA LYS A 57 6.86 -8.88 -0.95
C LYS A 57 6.70 -8.82 0.57
N ARG A 58 5.92 -9.77 1.12
CA ARG A 58 5.73 -9.94 2.57
C ARG A 58 6.98 -10.51 3.27
N GLU A 59 7.84 -11.16 2.49
CA GLU A 59 9.12 -11.76 2.88
C GLU A 59 10.24 -10.72 3.03
#